data_AF-A0A0M1J9Z5-F1
#
_entry.id   AF-A0A0M1J9Z5-F1
#
_cell.length_a   1.000
_cell.length_b   1.000
_cell.length_c   1.000
_cell.angle_alpha   90.00
_cell.angle_beta   90.00
_cell.angle_gamma   90.00
#
_symmetry.space_group_name_H-M   'P 1'
#
loop_
_entity.id
_entity.type
_entity.pdbx_description
1 polymer ?
#
loop_
_entity_poly.entity_id
_entity_poly.type
_entity_poly.pdbx_seq_one_letter_code
_entity_poly.pdbx_strand_id
1 'polypeptide(L)'
;NLDISDINRMIASSFMDRVEYTKEVIEQETEIELLEWEGSRNEMSFVSPKGVTYKFMPKISQRDYLGNRGYGKHPKYMEDDFFGEDTNCDPQDISYNYIPYKMDSTFEQNALAEMLKLSELKNLEVYFNGYKDERLQSFWIQTPRGRYTPDFLILRRKEKKKYKKGQIIPIEKAIIIETKGKPYYNDEFRAKEKFVKDEFLKYNNHFSYHCFVDEGENDFTKHLDTFKQLLKNF
;
A
#
# COMPACT_ATOMS: atom_id res chain seq x y z
N ASN A 1 -28.33 -23.89 47.65
CA ASN A 1 -28.14 -22.61 46.96
C ASN A 1 -26.92 -22.74 46.07
N LEU A 2 -27.14 -22.89 44.75
CA LEU A 2 -26.07 -22.73 43.77
C LEU A 2 -25.77 -21.23 43.67
N ASP A 3 -24.50 -20.87 43.86
CA ASP A 3 -24.05 -19.49 43.71
C ASP A 3 -24.15 -19.09 42.22
N ILE A 4 -24.50 -17.84 41.95
CA ILE A 4 -24.60 -17.31 40.58
C ILE A 4 -23.24 -17.42 39.86
N SER A 5 -22.13 -17.37 40.59
CA SER A 5 -20.79 -17.60 40.04
C SER A 5 -20.60 -19.03 39.53
N ASP A 6 -21.17 -20.03 40.20
CA ASP A 6 -21.08 -21.43 39.78
C ASP A 6 -21.92 -21.69 38.52
N ILE A 7 -23.09 -21.03 38.44
CA ILE A 7 -23.93 -21.07 37.23
C ILE A 7 -23.20 -20.42 36.05
N ASN A 8 -22.57 -19.25 36.26
CA ASN A 8 -21.79 -18.59 35.21
C ASN A 8 -20.59 -19.41 34.75
N ARG A 9 -19.89 -20.08 35.67
CA ARG A 9 -18.77 -20.98 35.34
C ARG A 9 -19.26 -22.20 34.56
N MET A 10 -20.39 -22.79 34.94
CA MET A 10 -21.00 -23.90 34.20
C MET A 10 -21.39 -23.49 32.79
N ILE A 11 -22.08 -22.35 32.65
CA ILE A 11 -22.47 -21.82 31.33
C ILE A 11 -21.23 -21.54 30.48
N ALA A 12 -20.22 -20.85 31.02
CA ALA A 12 -18.97 -20.57 30.31
C ALA A 12 -18.26 -21.87 29.88
N SER A 13 -18.21 -22.89 30.75
CA SER A 13 -17.61 -24.19 30.42
C SER A 13 -18.39 -24.94 29.33
N SER A 14 -19.72 -24.87 29.35
CA SER A 14 -20.58 -25.49 28.31
C SER A 14 -20.45 -24.81 26.94
N PHE A 15 -20.05 -23.53 26.90
CA PHE A 15 -19.75 -22.83 25.65
C PHE A 15 -18.29 -22.97 25.20
N MET A 16 -17.35 -23.27 26.12
CA MET A 16 -15.94 -23.48 25.78
C MET A 16 -15.70 -24.80 25.01
N ASP A 17 -16.51 -25.83 25.25
CA ASP A 17 -16.35 -27.16 24.63
C ASP A 17 -16.83 -27.27 23.17
N ARG A 18 -17.24 -26.16 22.52
CA ARG A 18 -17.70 -26.19 21.11
C ARG A 18 -17.11 -25.12 20.22
N VAL A 19 -15.91 -24.64 20.52
CA VAL A 19 -15.09 -23.99 19.49
C VAL A 19 -14.13 -25.04 18.93
N GLU A 20 -14.64 -25.88 18.03
CA GLU A 20 -13.78 -26.70 17.18
C GLU A 20 -13.01 -25.74 16.27
N TYR A 21 -11.77 -25.43 16.64
CA TYR A 21 -10.85 -24.72 15.77
C TYR A 21 -10.42 -25.69 14.66
N THR A 22 -11.16 -25.71 13.56
CA THR A 22 -10.71 -26.37 12.33
C THR A 22 -9.49 -25.61 11.80
N LYS A 23 -8.31 -26.19 12.01
CA LYS A 23 -7.07 -25.69 11.43
C LYS A 23 -7.03 -26.12 9.96
N GLU A 24 -7.58 -25.29 9.08
CA GLU A 24 -7.35 -25.43 7.66
C GLU A 24 -5.92 -24.96 7.34
N VAL A 25 -5.10 -25.88 6.83
CA VAL A 25 -3.78 -25.55 6.28
C VAL A 25 -3.99 -25.31 4.79
N ILE A 26 -3.89 -24.05 4.39
CA ILE A 26 -3.94 -23.67 2.98
C ILE A 26 -2.55 -23.95 2.40
N GLU A 27 -2.42 -25.03 1.61
CA GLU A 27 -1.17 -25.41 0.95
C GLU A 27 -0.93 -24.66 -0.37
N GLN A 28 -1.97 -24.00 -0.89
CA GLN A 28 -1.87 -23.22 -2.12
C GLN A 28 -1.17 -21.88 -1.84
N GLU A 29 -0.25 -21.49 -2.72
CA GLU A 29 0.38 -20.17 -2.64
C GLU A 29 -0.71 -19.09 -2.73
N THR A 30 -0.59 -18.05 -1.89
CA THR A 30 -1.53 -16.94 -1.89
C THR A 30 -1.37 -16.14 -3.19
N GLU A 31 -2.39 -16.15 -4.02
CA GLU A 31 -2.46 -15.27 -5.18
C GLU A 31 -2.83 -13.85 -4.71
N ILE A 32 -2.05 -12.86 -5.12
CA ILE A 32 -2.36 -11.45 -4.88
C ILE A 32 -2.93 -10.87 -6.18
N GLU A 33 -4.20 -10.49 -6.17
CA GLU A 33 -4.84 -9.82 -7.30
C GLU A 33 -4.49 -8.32 -7.31
N LEU A 34 -3.41 -7.99 -8.01
CA LEU A 34 -2.98 -6.61 -8.16
C LEU A 34 -3.78 -5.94 -9.28
N LEU A 35 -4.52 -4.87 -8.95
CA LEU A 35 -5.15 -4.03 -9.96
C LEU A 35 -4.06 -3.25 -10.70
N GLU A 36 -3.83 -3.62 -11.96
CA GLU A 36 -3.06 -2.79 -12.88
C GLU A 36 -4.01 -2.09 -13.86
N TRP A 37 -3.94 -0.76 -13.88
CA TRP A 37 -4.76 0.05 -14.76
C TRP A 37 -4.13 0.11 -16.15
N GLU A 38 -4.63 -0.67 -17.11
CA GLU A 38 -4.41 -0.39 -18.53
C GLU A 38 -5.29 0.81 -18.93
N GLY A 39 -4.82 2.02 -18.61
CA GLY A 39 -5.55 3.25 -18.89
C GLY A 39 -5.77 3.43 -20.39
N SER A 40 -7.04 3.47 -20.83
CA SER A 40 -7.44 3.87 -22.19
C SER A 40 -7.55 5.39 -22.37
N ARG A 41 -7.41 6.17 -21.29
CA ARG A 41 -7.38 7.64 -21.29
C ARG A 41 -6.09 8.17 -20.66
N ASN A 42 -5.39 9.00 -21.44
CA ASN A 42 -4.05 9.53 -21.19
C ASN A 42 -3.97 10.61 -20.08
N GLU A 43 -5.00 10.80 -19.26
CA GLU A 43 -5.12 11.97 -18.37
C GLU A 43 -4.08 12.00 -17.23
N MET A 44 -3.42 10.86 -16.97
CA MET A 44 -2.35 10.74 -15.96
C MET A 44 -1.03 10.23 -16.55
N SER A 45 -0.96 10.02 -17.86
CA SER A 45 0.22 9.51 -18.54
C SER A 45 0.73 10.54 -19.52
N PHE A 46 1.92 11.07 -19.29
CA PHE A 46 2.60 11.90 -20.26
C PHE A 46 3.34 11.00 -21.24
N VAL A 47 3.04 11.11 -22.53
CA VAL A 47 3.87 10.50 -23.57
C VAL A 47 4.78 11.58 -24.12
N SER A 48 6.09 11.42 -23.90
CA SER A 48 7.10 12.31 -24.49
C SER A 48 6.93 12.42 -26.00
N PRO A 49 7.42 13.50 -26.65
CA PRO A 49 7.61 13.54 -28.09
C PRO A 49 8.48 12.39 -28.62
N LYS A 50 9.28 11.75 -27.74
CA LYS A 50 10.13 10.59 -28.03
C LYS A 50 9.39 9.24 -27.89
N GLY A 51 8.12 9.22 -27.50
CA GLY A 51 7.30 8.01 -27.37
C GLY A 51 7.47 7.24 -26.05
N VAL A 52 8.25 7.77 -25.10
CA VAL A 52 8.34 7.26 -23.73
C VAL A 52 7.10 7.69 -22.94
N THR A 53 6.42 6.73 -22.32
CA THR A 53 5.26 6.98 -21.44
C THR A 53 5.71 7.08 -19.99
N TYR A 54 5.49 8.23 -19.36
CA TYR A 54 5.63 8.46 -17.92
C TYR A 54 4.26 8.37 -17.27
N LYS A 55 4.14 7.64 -16.16
CA LYS A 55 2.81 7.28 -15.61
C LYS A 55 2.51 7.84 -14.22
N PHE A 56 3.18 8.92 -13.83
CA PHE A 56 2.79 9.82 -12.73
C PHE A 56 3.01 11.27 -13.17
N MET A 57 1.96 12.08 -13.17
CA MET A 57 2.06 13.51 -13.50
C MET A 57 1.50 14.32 -12.33
N PRO A 58 2.31 15.21 -11.71
CA PRO A 58 1.83 16.05 -10.62
C PRO A 58 0.68 16.93 -11.11
N LYS A 59 -0.21 17.34 -10.18
CA LYS A 59 -1.33 18.20 -10.54
C LYS A 59 -0.81 19.52 -11.10
N ILE A 60 -1.05 19.75 -12.38
CA ILE A 60 -0.66 20.98 -13.06
C ILE A 60 -1.71 22.05 -12.80
N SER A 61 -1.28 23.19 -12.25
CA SER A 61 -2.19 24.31 -12.05
C SER A 61 -2.63 24.89 -13.40
N GLN A 62 -3.84 25.43 -13.48
CA GLN A 62 -4.33 26.05 -14.71
C GLN A 62 -3.47 27.23 -15.15
N ARG A 63 -2.81 27.90 -14.20
CA ARG A 63 -1.82 28.96 -14.44
C ARG A 63 -0.57 28.41 -15.15
N ASP A 64 -0.05 27.27 -14.70
CA ASP A 64 1.15 26.65 -15.29
C ASP A 64 0.82 25.97 -16.62
N TYR A 65 -0.41 25.50 -16.81
CA TYR A 65 -0.87 24.98 -18.08
C TYR A 65 -1.01 26.08 -19.16
N LEU A 66 -1.61 27.23 -18.80
CA LEU A 66 -1.97 28.31 -19.74
C LEU A 66 -0.94 29.46 -19.83
N GLY A 67 0.06 29.49 -18.94
CA GLY A 67 1.05 30.57 -18.87
C GLY A 67 1.92 30.73 -20.12
N ASN A 68 2.73 31.79 -20.18
CA ASN A 68 3.62 32.05 -21.32
C ASN A 68 4.69 30.96 -21.52
N ARG A 69 5.16 30.36 -20.42
CA ARG A 69 6.02 29.16 -20.44
C ARG A 69 5.20 27.86 -20.38
N GLY A 70 3.88 27.96 -20.48
CA GLY A 70 2.95 26.95 -20.00
C GLY A 70 2.93 25.67 -20.84
N TYR A 71 2.66 24.57 -20.15
CA TYR A 71 2.80 23.23 -20.73
C TYR A 71 1.82 22.95 -21.87
N GLY A 72 0.69 23.66 -21.94
CA GLY A 72 -0.26 23.54 -23.06
C GLY A 72 0.32 24.01 -24.41
N LYS A 73 1.29 24.94 -24.39
CA LYS A 73 1.98 25.42 -25.59
C LYS A 73 3.35 24.77 -25.78
N HIS A 74 3.98 24.34 -24.69
CA HIS A 74 5.31 23.76 -24.69
C HIS A 74 5.38 22.49 -23.83
N PRO A 75 4.83 21.35 -24.31
CA PRO A 75 4.81 20.11 -23.55
C PRO A 75 6.21 19.60 -23.16
N LYS A 76 7.23 19.91 -23.96
CA LYS A 76 8.64 19.57 -23.70
C LYS A 76 9.18 20.09 -22.36
N TYR A 77 8.65 21.21 -21.86
CA TYR A 77 9.08 21.72 -20.55
C TYR A 77 8.60 20.85 -19.40
N MET A 78 7.55 20.02 -19.59
CA MET A 78 7.19 19.02 -18.59
C MET A 78 8.30 17.98 -18.41
N GLU A 79 9.02 17.61 -19.47
CA GLU A 79 10.15 16.67 -19.34
C GLU A 79 11.27 17.30 -18.53
N ASP A 80 11.64 18.53 -18.85
CA ASP A 80 12.72 19.24 -18.16
C ASP A 80 12.37 19.51 -16.68
N ASP A 81 11.13 19.90 -16.41
CA ASP A 81 10.69 20.34 -15.08
C ASP A 81 10.30 19.18 -14.15
N PHE A 82 9.88 18.02 -14.70
CA PHE A 82 9.37 16.89 -13.90
C PHE A 82 9.99 15.53 -14.21
N PHE A 83 10.79 15.37 -15.25
CA PHE A 83 11.37 14.08 -15.64
C PHE A 83 12.85 14.16 -16.05
N GLY A 84 13.50 15.30 -15.80
CA GLY A 84 14.94 15.50 -16.02
C GLY A 84 15.77 14.77 -14.96
N GLU A 85 17.07 14.60 -15.19
CA GLU A 85 17.95 13.83 -14.27
C GLU A 85 17.85 14.30 -12.81
N ASP A 86 17.78 15.61 -12.59
CA ASP A 86 17.74 16.22 -11.25
C ASP A 86 16.31 16.58 -10.77
N THR A 87 15.32 16.50 -11.67
CA THR A 87 13.95 16.99 -11.46
C THR A 87 12.90 15.90 -11.59
N ASN A 88 13.32 14.65 -11.79
CA ASN A 88 12.41 13.55 -12.02
C ASN A 88 11.50 13.31 -10.82
N CYS A 89 10.21 13.51 -11.00
CA CYS A 89 9.17 13.31 -10.01
C CYS A 89 8.75 11.84 -9.86
N ASP A 90 9.12 11.00 -10.83
CA ASP A 90 9.05 9.53 -10.77
C ASP A 90 10.37 8.94 -11.30
N PRO A 91 11.50 9.09 -10.57
CA PRO A 91 12.83 8.63 -11.02
C PRO A 91 12.95 7.12 -11.18
N GLN A 92 11.88 6.41 -10.90
CA GLN A 92 11.84 4.98 -10.65
C GLN A 92 10.88 4.28 -11.62
N ASP A 93 10.06 5.03 -12.38
CA ASP A 93 9.05 4.51 -13.33
C ASP A 93 8.13 3.45 -12.68
N ILE A 94 7.83 3.63 -11.39
CA ILE A 94 7.13 2.65 -10.54
C ILE A 94 5.61 2.71 -10.70
N SER A 95 5.12 3.37 -11.73
CA SER A 95 3.72 3.72 -11.82
C SER A 95 2.85 2.54 -12.28
N TYR A 96 2.25 1.87 -11.29
CA TYR A 96 0.83 1.85 -10.90
C TYR A 96 0.79 1.43 -9.40
N ASN A 97 0.34 2.25 -8.44
CA ASN A 97 -1.08 2.36 -8.06
C ASN A 97 -1.40 3.68 -7.34
N TYR A 98 -1.15 4.82 -8.00
CA TYR A 98 -1.57 6.11 -7.49
C TYR A 98 -2.25 6.92 -8.58
N ILE A 99 -3.58 6.94 -8.48
CA ILE A 99 -4.55 8.00 -8.83
C ILE A 99 -5.71 7.47 -9.72
N PRO A 100 -6.96 7.94 -9.49
CA PRO A 100 -7.39 8.80 -8.40
C PRO A 100 -8.07 7.96 -7.31
N TYR A 101 -7.27 7.34 -6.44
CA TYR A 101 -7.81 6.94 -5.15
C TYR A 101 -7.84 8.17 -4.26
N LYS A 102 -9.04 8.49 -3.78
CA LYS A 102 -9.28 9.56 -2.82
C LYS A 102 -8.67 9.10 -1.49
N MET A 103 -7.48 9.61 -1.18
CA MET A 103 -6.86 9.39 0.12
C MET A 103 -7.78 9.94 1.22
N ASP A 104 -8.09 9.13 2.23
CA ASP A 104 -9.04 9.52 3.28
C ASP A 104 -8.36 10.31 4.40
N SER A 105 -7.02 10.33 4.46
CA SER A 105 -6.24 11.14 5.42
C SER A 105 -5.10 11.96 4.78
N THR A 106 -4.75 13.08 5.43
CA THR A 106 -3.61 13.93 5.04
C THR A 106 -2.27 13.24 5.31
N PHE A 107 -2.18 12.41 6.36
CA PHE A 107 -0.98 11.65 6.66
C PHE A 107 -0.64 10.62 5.57
N GLU A 108 -1.63 9.90 5.02
CA GLU A 108 -1.44 8.99 3.89
C GLU A 108 -0.90 9.72 2.65
N GLN A 109 -1.44 10.91 2.36
CA GLN A 109 -0.96 11.75 1.25
C GLN A 109 0.49 12.18 1.44
N ASN A 110 0.85 12.58 2.66
CA ASN A 110 2.22 12.96 2.99
C ASN A 110 3.16 11.76 2.92
N ALA A 111 2.78 10.61 3.49
CA ALA A 111 3.56 9.38 3.44
C ALA A 111 3.85 8.98 1.99
N LEU A 112 2.83 8.92 1.14
CA LEU A 112 3.01 8.63 -0.28
C LEU A 112 3.97 9.62 -0.96
N ALA A 113 3.73 10.93 -0.78
CA ALA A 113 4.53 11.95 -1.43
C ALA A 113 6.01 11.87 -1.03
N GLU A 114 6.31 11.55 0.23
CA GLU A 114 7.68 11.36 0.68
C GLU A 114 8.28 10.02 0.23
N MET A 115 7.49 8.93 0.22
CA MET A 115 7.93 7.63 -0.27
C MET A 115 8.39 7.72 -1.73
N LEU A 116 7.62 8.36 -2.61
CA LEU A 116 7.93 8.46 -4.05
C LEU A 116 9.29 9.15 -4.34
N LYS A 117 9.80 9.97 -3.43
CA LYS A 117 11.09 10.67 -3.56
C LYS A 117 12.29 9.78 -3.24
N LEU A 118 12.09 8.60 -2.66
CA LEU A 118 13.17 7.74 -2.18
C LEU A 118 13.74 6.86 -3.28
N SER A 119 15.02 7.05 -3.61
CA SER A 119 15.76 6.24 -4.58
C SER A 119 15.81 4.74 -4.26
N GLU A 120 15.57 4.38 -3.01
CA GLU A 120 15.52 3.02 -2.50
C GLU A 120 14.33 2.21 -3.06
N LEU A 121 13.31 2.88 -3.62
CA LEU A 121 12.15 2.23 -4.25
C LEU A 121 12.38 1.86 -5.72
N LYS A 122 13.58 2.04 -6.29
CA LYS A 122 13.79 2.14 -7.75
C LYS A 122 13.47 0.86 -8.52
N ASN A 123 13.39 -0.24 -7.79
CA ASN A 123 13.08 -1.55 -8.34
C ASN A 123 11.93 -2.22 -7.59
N LEU A 124 11.15 -1.44 -6.83
CA LEU A 124 10.05 -1.89 -6.00
C LEU A 124 8.74 -1.30 -6.51
N GLU A 125 7.68 -2.09 -6.47
CA GLU A 125 6.35 -1.62 -6.81
C GLU A 125 5.61 -1.24 -5.53
N VAL A 126 4.85 -0.15 -5.57
CA VAL A 126 4.14 0.37 -4.40
C VAL A 126 2.66 0.45 -4.71
N TYR A 127 1.88 -0.28 -3.93
CA TYR A 127 0.44 -0.40 -4.00
C TYR A 127 -0.20 0.28 -2.79
N PHE A 128 -1.32 0.97 -3.01
CA PHE A 128 -2.12 1.56 -1.95
C PHE A 128 -3.53 1.02 -1.96
N ASN A 129 -3.96 0.61 -0.78
CA ASN A 129 -5.22 -0.07 -0.48
C ASN A 129 -6.06 0.70 0.55
N GLY A 130 -5.58 1.84 1.06
CA GLY A 130 -6.24 2.62 2.11
C GLY A 130 -7.54 3.33 1.68
N TYR A 131 -8.08 3.03 0.49
CA TYR A 131 -9.37 3.57 0.05
C TYR A 131 -10.54 2.66 0.44
N LYS A 132 -11.61 3.26 0.98
CA LYS A 132 -12.85 2.56 1.37
C LYS A 132 -13.75 2.21 0.18
N ASP A 133 -13.20 1.53 -0.82
CA ASP A 133 -13.96 0.94 -1.92
C ASP A 133 -13.41 -0.46 -2.18
N GLU A 134 -14.20 -1.48 -1.86
CA GLU A 134 -13.80 -2.89 -1.94
C GLU A 134 -13.40 -3.31 -3.36
N ARG A 135 -13.87 -2.59 -4.39
CA ARG A 135 -13.50 -2.85 -5.81
C ARG A 135 -12.06 -2.45 -6.12
N LEU A 136 -11.44 -1.66 -5.25
CA LEU A 136 -10.14 -1.03 -5.45
C LEU A 136 -9.08 -1.61 -4.51
N GLN A 137 -9.47 -2.54 -3.64
CA GLN A 137 -8.58 -3.24 -2.73
C GLN A 137 -7.94 -4.41 -3.47
N SER A 138 -6.62 -4.30 -3.69
CA SER A 138 -5.82 -5.31 -4.41
C SER A 138 -5.24 -6.38 -3.48
N PHE A 139 -5.23 -6.13 -2.17
CA PHE A 139 -4.73 -7.09 -1.19
C PHE A 139 -5.48 -6.95 0.13
N TRP A 140 -5.87 -8.08 0.69
CA TRP A 140 -6.51 -8.17 1.98
C TRP A 140 -6.05 -9.47 2.66
N ILE A 141 -6.09 -9.47 3.98
CA ILE A 141 -5.72 -10.61 4.82
C ILE A 141 -7.00 -11.09 5.51
N GLN A 142 -7.32 -12.37 5.36
CA GLN A 142 -8.37 -13.00 6.16
C GLN A 142 -7.89 -13.11 7.61
N THR A 143 -8.62 -12.49 8.53
CA THR A 143 -8.38 -12.65 9.98
C THR A 143 -9.59 -13.36 10.61
N PRO A 144 -9.45 -13.90 11.84
CA PRO A 144 -10.59 -14.44 12.58
C PRO A 144 -11.70 -13.41 12.85
N ARG A 145 -11.40 -12.11 12.72
CA ARG A 145 -12.33 -11.00 12.98
C ARG A 145 -12.84 -10.34 11.70
N GLY A 146 -12.59 -10.95 10.53
CA GLY A 146 -12.98 -10.44 9.21
C GLY A 146 -11.80 -10.10 8.33
N ARG A 147 -12.06 -9.37 7.23
CA ARG A 147 -11.02 -8.94 6.30
C ARG A 147 -10.25 -7.73 6.85
N TYR A 148 -8.95 -7.81 6.77
CA TYR A 148 -8.04 -6.72 7.08
C TYR A 148 -7.37 -6.24 5.79
N THR A 149 -7.59 -4.99 5.44
CA THR A 149 -7.02 -4.35 4.25
C THR A 149 -5.93 -3.39 4.72
N PRO A 150 -4.66 -3.67 4.42
CA PRO A 150 -3.59 -2.78 4.83
C PRO A 150 -3.53 -1.50 4.00
N ASP A 151 -2.92 -0.43 4.51
CA ASP A 151 -2.84 0.84 3.75
C ASP A 151 -1.94 0.73 2.51
N PHE A 152 -0.74 0.15 2.65
CA PHE A 152 0.25 0.04 1.58
C PHE A 152 0.85 -1.36 1.48
N LEU A 153 1.18 -1.75 0.25
CA LEU A 153 1.92 -2.97 -0.06
C LEU A 153 3.08 -2.62 -1.00
N ILE A 154 4.31 -2.88 -0.59
CA ILE A 154 5.52 -2.70 -1.39
C ILE A 154 6.02 -4.06 -1.80
N LEU A 155 6.35 -4.29 -3.06
CA LEU A 155 6.76 -5.61 -3.52
C LEU A 155 7.97 -5.58 -4.46
N ARG A 156 8.70 -6.70 -4.47
CA ARG A 156 9.74 -7.01 -5.45
C ARG A 156 9.34 -8.28 -6.19
N ARG A 157 9.22 -8.21 -7.52
CA ARG A 157 9.01 -9.38 -8.38
C ARG A 157 10.32 -10.17 -8.52
N LYS A 158 10.25 -11.50 -8.63
CA LYS A 158 11.44 -12.32 -8.98
C LYS A 158 11.98 -11.98 -10.37
N GLU A 159 11.09 -11.60 -11.27
CA GLU A 159 11.41 -11.23 -12.64
C GLU A 159 10.88 -9.85 -12.97
N LYS A 160 11.71 -9.03 -13.65
CA LYS A 160 11.30 -7.71 -14.17
C LYS A 160 10.45 -7.85 -15.44
N LYS A 161 9.36 -8.61 -15.36
CA LYS A 161 8.38 -8.76 -16.45
C LYS A 161 7.24 -7.77 -16.25
N LYS A 162 6.92 -7.04 -17.33
CA LYS A 162 5.68 -6.26 -17.40
C LYS A 162 4.50 -7.22 -17.28
N TYR A 163 3.48 -6.78 -16.54
CA TYR A 163 2.25 -7.55 -16.41
C TYR A 163 1.52 -7.69 -17.74
N LYS A 164 0.81 -8.81 -17.86
CA LYS A 164 -0.14 -9.09 -18.92
C LYS A 164 -1.34 -9.75 -18.27
N LYS A 165 -2.55 -9.36 -18.70
CA LYS A 165 -3.79 -9.92 -18.17
C LYS A 165 -3.77 -11.46 -18.18
N GLY A 166 -4.05 -12.06 -17.03
CA GLY A 166 -4.08 -13.52 -16.84
C GLY A 166 -2.70 -14.17 -16.63
N GLN A 167 -1.63 -13.38 -16.48
CA GLN A 167 -0.31 -13.88 -16.16
C GLN A 167 -0.07 -13.91 -14.65
N ILE A 168 0.35 -15.05 -14.14
CA ILE A 168 0.88 -15.18 -12.78
C ILE A 168 2.35 -14.74 -12.79
N ILE A 169 2.72 -13.83 -11.90
CA ILE A 169 4.08 -13.32 -11.77
C ILE A 169 4.60 -13.65 -10.37
N PRO A 170 5.71 -14.41 -10.25
CA PRO A 170 6.25 -14.74 -8.95
C PRO A 170 6.76 -13.50 -8.20
N ILE A 171 6.25 -13.31 -6.99
CA ILE A 171 6.74 -12.29 -6.05
C ILE A 171 7.94 -12.88 -5.29
N GLU A 172 9.00 -12.08 -5.15
CA GLU A 172 10.18 -12.45 -4.37
C GLU A 172 9.96 -12.14 -2.90
N LYS A 173 9.57 -10.89 -2.60
CA LYS A 173 9.26 -10.40 -1.26
C LYS A 173 8.23 -9.27 -1.30
N ALA A 174 7.58 -9.03 -0.16
CA ALA A 174 6.67 -7.92 0.05
C ALA A 174 6.80 -7.28 1.44
N ILE A 175 6.47 -5.99 1.55
CA ILE A 175 6.37 -5.24 2.80
C ILE A 175 4.95 -4.68 2.89
N ILE A 176 4.26 -4.99 3.98
CA ILE A 176 2.99 -4.38 4.33
C ILE A 176 3.29 -3.16 5.20
N ILE A 177 2.84 -1.99 4.78
CA ILE A 177 2.99 -0.74 5.53
C ILE A 177 1.62 -0.23 5.94
N GLU A 178 1.50 0.10 7.23
CA GLU A 178 0.34 0.74 7.84
C GLU A 178 0.67 2.16 8.25
N THR A 179 -0.30 3.05 8.07
CA THR A 179 -0.24 4.43 8.55
C THR A 179 -1.45 4.70 9.44
N LYS A 180 -1.21 5.06 10.70
CA LYS A 180 -2.30 5.30 11.64
C LYS A 180 -2.04 6.56 12.45
N GLY A 181 -3.00 7.48 12.47
CA GLY A 181 -3.00 8.52 13.49
C GLY A 181 -3.19 7.89 14.87
N LYS A 182 -2.48 8.39 15.88
CA LYS A 182 -2.57 7.93 17.27
C LYS A 182 -4.01 7.73 17.79
N PRO A 183 -4.98 8.62 17.50
CA PRO A 183 -6.37 8.40 17.93
C PRO A 183 -7.04 7.16 17.30
N TYR A 184 -6.58 6.73 16.12
CA TYR A 184 -7.11 5.59 15.37
C TYR A 184 -6.36 4.29 15.66
N TYR A 185 -5.23 4.37 16.38
CA TYR A 185 -4.51 3.20 16.90
C TYR A 185 -5.23 2.64 18.14
N ASN A 186 -6.40 2.05 17.93
CA ASN A 186 -7.30 1.52 18.95
C ASN A 186 -7.14 -0.01 19.16
N ASP A 187 -7.92 -0.60 20.06
CA ASP A 187 -7.84 -2.05 20.35
C ASP A 187 -8.22 -2.93 19.16
N GLU A 188 -9.12 -2.45 18.30
CA GLU A 188 -9.50 -3.17 17.08
C GLU A 188 -8.33 -3.25 16.10
N PHE A 189 -7.65 -2.13 15.87
CA PHE A 189 -6.45 -2.10 15.03
C PHE A 189 -5.32 -2.93 15.64
N ARG A 190 -5.07 -2.81 16.96
CA ARG A 190 -4.06 -3.61 17.66
C ARG A 190 -4.29 -5.10 17.52
N ALA A 191 -5.55 -5.56 17.52
CA ALA A 191 -5.87 -6.96 17.31
C ALA A 191 -5.54 -7.42 15.88
N LYS A 192 -5.83 -6.59 14.87
CA LYS A 192 -5.47 -6.86 13.46
C LYS A 192 -3.96 -6.91 13.28
N GLU A 193 -3.25 -5.91 13.81
CA GLU A 193 -1.78 -5.84 13.77
C GLU A 193 -1.14 -7.05 14.46
N LYS A 194 -1.62 -7.43 15.65
CA LYS A 194 -1.13 -8.60 16.39
C LYS A 194 -1.29 -9.88 15.57
N PHE A 195 -2.43 -10.08 14.92
CA PHE A 195 -2.64 -11.23 14.05
C PHE A 195 -1.65 -11.26 12.89
N VAL A 196 -1.39 -10.11 12.25
CA VAL A 196 -0.43 -10.04 11.15
C VAL A 196 0.98 -10.43 11.64
N LYS A 197 1.42 -9.83 12.75
CA LYS A 197 2.76 -10.05 13.31
C LYS A 197 2.97 -11.48 13.81
N ASP A 198 2.00 -12.02 14.54
CA ASP A 198 2.17 -13.27 15.29
C ASP A 198 1.76 -14.51 14.47
N GLU A 199 0.77 -14.39 13.58
CA GLU A 199 0.21 -15.52 12.84
C GLU A 199 0.48 -15.42 11.33
N PHE A 200 0.11 -14.32 10.67
CA PHE A 200 0.25 -14.22 9.21
C PHE A 200 1.70 -14.36 8.75
N LEU A 201 2.63 -13.60 9.35
CA LEU A 201 4.05 -13.63 8.96
C LEU A 201 4.74 -14.96 9.23
N LYS A 202 4.25 -15.74 10.21
CA LYS A 202 4.78 -17.08 10.53
C LYS A 202 4.68 -18.05 9.35
N TYR A 203 3.60 -17.94 8.57
CA TYR A 203 3.35 -18.80 7.42
C TYR A 203 3.71 -18.13 6.09
N ASN A 204 3.96 -16.81 6.08
CA ASN A 204 4.25 -16.01 4.89
C ASN A 204 5.60 -15.29 5.02
N ASN A 205 6.69 -16.07 5.04
CA ASN A 205 8.06 -15.59 5.33
C ASN A 205 8.65 -14.60 4.31
N HIS A 206 8.03 -14.45 3.14
CA HIS A 206 8.39 -13.48 2.12
C HIS A 206 7.72 -12.11 2.35
N PHE A 207 6.82 -12.03 3.32
CA PHE A 207 6.24 -10.76 3.78
C PHE A 207 6.99 -10.21 4.99
N SER A 208 6.93 -8.90 5.13
CA SER A 208 7.27 -8.17 6.34
C SER A 208 6.18 -7.13 6.63
N TYR A 209 6.13 -6.62 7.85
CA TYR A 209 5.09 -5.68 8.28
C TYR A 209 5.66 -4.55 9.12
N HIS A 210 5.19 -3.33 8.89
CA HIS A 210 5.48 -2.19 9.76
C HIS A 210 4.30 -1.22 9.84
N CYS A 211 4.03 -0.67 11.03
CA CYS A 211 3.04 0.38 11.24
C CYS A 211 3.72 1.67 11.68
N PHE A 212 3.51 2.74 10.93
CA PHE A 212 3.91 4.09 11.27
C PHE A 212 2.74 4.80 11.96
N VAL A 213 2.98 5.24 13.20
CA VAL A 213 1.98 5.95 13.99
C VAL A 213 2.27 7.43 13.99
N ASP A 214 1.34 8.24 13.48
CA ASP A 214 1.42 9.70 13.54
C ASP A 214 0.92 10.21 14.90
N GLU A 215 1.75 11.03 15.54
CA GLU A 215 1.46 11.66 16.83
C GLU A 215 0.58 12.93 16.68
N GLY A 216 0.16 13.26 15.46
CA GLY A 216 -0.85 14.28 15.16
C GLY A 216 -0.38 15.43 14.27
N GLU A 217 0.85 15.36 13.75
CA GLU A 217 1.43 16.40 12.89
C GLU A 217 1.26 16.10 11.40
N ASN A 218 0.77 14.90 11.04
CA ASN A 218 0.66 14.41 9.67
C ASN A 218 1.99 14.51 8.90
N ASP A 219 3.10 14.32 9.60
CA ASP A 219 4.45 14.48 9.07
C ASP A 219 5.19 13.15 9.02
N PHE A 220 5.19 12.52 7.84
CA PHE A 220 5.88 11.26 7.59
C PHE A 220 7.41 11.43 7.49
N THR A 221 7.92 12.66 7.35
CA THR A 221 9.37 12.87 7.22
C THR A 221 10.14 12.37 8.43
N LYS A 222 9.51 12.40 9.61
CA LYS A 222 10.03 11.84 10.87
C LYS A 222 10.25 10.33 10.84
N HIS A 223 9.55 9.62 9.95
CA HIS A 223 9.63 8.18 9.80
C HIS A 223 10.56 7.74 8.66
N LEU A 224 11.09 8.68 7.87
CA LEU A 224 11.87 8.37 6.67
C LEU A 224 13.12 7.54 6.96
N ASP A 225 13.84 7.80 8.04
CA ASP A 225 15.03 7.02 8.37
C ASP A 225 14.69 5.57 8.70
N THR A 226 13.60 5.35 9.43
CA THR A 226 13.10 4.00 9.73
C THR A 226 12.64 3.31 8.45
N PHE A 227 11.90 4.03 7.61
CA PHE A 227 11.41 3.49 6.35
C PHE A 227 12.57 3.13 5.38
N LYS A 228 13.59 3.98 5.25
CA LYS A 228 14.81 3.68 4.50
C LYS A 228 15.53 2.45 5.02
N GLN A 229 15.59 2.25 6.35
CA GLN A 229 16.19 1.05 6.93
C GLN A 229 15.39 -0.21 6.59
N LEU A 230 14.06 -0.15 6.62
CA LEU A 230 13.21 -1.26 6.18
C LEU A 230 13.50 -1.64 4.71
N LEU A 231 13.59 -0.64 3.83
CA LEU A 231 13.89 -0.85 2.41
C LEU A 231 15.29 -1.41 2.15
N LYS A 232 16.29 -1.01 2.95
CA LYS A 232 17.67 -1.56 2.80
C LYS A 232 17.77 -3.04 3.16
N ASN A 233 16.93 -3.50 4.07
CA ASN A 233 16.91 -4.89 4.52
C ASN A 233 16.03 -5.80 3.63
N PHE A 234 15.41 -5.22 2.59
CA PHE A 234 14.45 -5.86 1.70
C PHE A 234 15.11 -6.60 0.52
#